data_AF-A0A2R7NQG8-F1
#
_entry.id   AF-A0A2R7NQG8-F1
#
_cell.length_a   1.000
_cell.length_b   1.000
_cell.length_c   1.000
_cell.angle_alpha   90.00
_cell.angle_beta   90.00
_cell.angle_gamma   90.00
#
_symmetry.space_group_name_H-M   'P 1'
#
loop_
_entity.id
_entity.type
_entity.pdbx_description
1 polymer ?
#
loop_
_entity_poly.entity_id
_entity_poly.type
_entity_poly.pdbx_seq_one_letter_code
_entity_poly.pdbx_strand_id
1 'polypeptide(L)'
;MKYLAFALPHLLIVALALWMYVRIRAMKQRQDALVKDLKGRHYWRINLARPAFFGRWMRLMAFEAKGVLIDDGEAFRIRGHWAKTGKAFESLVPKSGLKVEWLGNQSIKTGNIHWARLDTPKGQVLFTADTGWSAGPSREALCDIFRSAFPDYPLDEENTHDFALEKNPRSLGATVLFLGLMLFALLDSFVFSGYELTDAQLFSILRSPLTWLLASVGIAALVALCYRFFAAGRIPSRESMALALMLGAVSAGAALPVLKRVDQILAGSVSEDHAYRLSSTYRLEPIDTTQGLPPLKFPRMRDYWEQWPDGSEHRIPLMHGPLGLWQLDHAKFDPPIVAFYEKKSSKPSKH
;
A
#
# COMPACT_ATOMS: atom_id res chain seq x y z
N MET A 1 -7.79 -20.15 25.92
CA MET A 1 -6.62 -19.25 25.81
C MET A 1 -6.34 -18.75 24.39
N LYS A 2 -6.37 -19.59 23.33
CA LYS A 2 -6.11 -19.14 21.94
C LYS A 2 -7.04 -18.01 21.44
N TYR A 3 -8.34 -18.06 21.77
CA TYR A 3 -9.29 -16.99 21.40
C TYR A 3 -9.08 -15.67 22.14
N LEU A 4 -8.52 -15.70 23.35
CA LEU A 4 -8.27 -14.49 24.15
C LEU A 4 -7.14 -13.65 23.53
N ALA A 5 -6.12 -14.31 22.98
CA ALA A 5 -5.01 -13.66 22.28
C ALA A 5 -5.45 -12.97 20.97
N PHE A 6 -6.48 -13.50 20.30
CA PHE A 6 -7.10 -12.84 19.14
C PHE A 6 -8.08 -11.74 19.54
N ALA A 7 -8.79 -11.87 20.67
CA ALA A 7 -9.76 -10.87 21.12
C ALA A 7 -9.10 -9.59 21.68
N LEU A 8 -7.94 -9.71 22.34
CA LEU A 8 -7.28 -8.58 23.01
C LEU A 8 -6.93 -7.41 22.06
N PRO A 9 -6.33 -7.62 20.87
CA PRO A 9 -6.09 -6.53 19.92
C PRO A 9 -7.37 -5.83 19.46
N HIS A 10 -8.44 -6.60 19.23
CA HIS A 10 -9.73 -6.05 18.80
C HIS A 10 -10.37 -5.21 19.91
N LEU A 11 -10.32 -5.68 21.16
CA LEU A 11 -10.80 -4.92 22.32
C LEU A 11 -9.99 -3.63 22.52
N LEU A 12 -8.68 -3.65 22.30
CA LEU A 12 -7.84 -2.46 22.34
C LEU A 12 -8.22 -1.45 21.24
N ILE A 13 -8.51 -1.91 20.03
CA ILE A 13 -8.99 -1.05 18.93
C ILE A 13 -10.33 -0.41 19.29
N VAL A 14 -11.27 -1.18 19.82
CA VAL A 14 -12.59 -0.67 20.24
C VAL A 14 -12.45 0.33 21.39
N ALA A 15 -11.65 0.02 22.41
CA ALA A 15 -11.39 0.91 23.53
C ALA A 15 -10.74 2.23 23.07
N LEU A 16 -9.78 2.15 22.14
CA LEU A 16 -9.15 3.33 21.54
C LEU A 16 -10.16 4.17 20.76
N ALA A 17 -11.01 3.54 19.94
CA ALA A 17 -12.05 4.22 19.18
C ALA A 17 -13.06 4.93 20.10
N LEU A 18 -13.49 4.27 21.18
CA LEU A 18 -14.40 4.86 22.17
C LEU A 18 -13.75 6.03 22.90
N TRP A 19 -12.50 5.88 23.33
CA TRP A 19 -11.73 6.95 23.95
C TRP A 19 -11.59 8.17 23.03
N MET A 20 -11.31 7.95 21.74
CA MET A 20 -11.25 9.00 20.73
C MET A 20 -12.61 9.68 20.53
N TYR A 21 -13.69 8.91 20.47
CA TYR A 21 -15.05 9.44 20.33
C TYR A 21 -15.41 10.39 21.48
N VAL A 22 -15.17 9.99 22.73
CA VAL A 22 -15.43 10.83 23.91
C VAL A 22 -14.58 12.11 23.87
N ARG A 23 -13.29 11.99 23.52
CA ARG A 23 -12.39 13.15 23.36
C ARG A 23 -12.91 14.13 22.30
N ILE A 24 -13.29 13.65 21.13
CA ILE A 24 -13.79 14.49 20.03
C ILE A 24 -15.08 15.19 20.43
N ARG A 25 -16.01 14.48 21.07
CA ARG A 25 -17.27 15.07 21.57
C ARG A 25 -17.03 16.18 22.57
N ALA A 26 -16.14 15.96 23.55
CA ALA A 26 -15.80 16.98 24.54
C ALA A 26 -15.15 18.22 23.92
N MET A 27 -14.29 18.07 22.91
CA MET A 27 -13.72 19.21 22.20
C MET A 27 -14.77 19.98 21.39
N LYS A 28 -15.70 19.27 20.74
CA LYS A 28 -16.80 19.89 19.97
C LYS A 28 -17.69 20.74 20.87
N GLN A 29 -18.07 20.23 22.05
CA GLN A 29 -18.84 20.98 23.03
C GLN A 29 -18.16 22.28 23.48
N ARG A 30 -16.83 22.26 23.67
CA ARG A 30 -16.07 23.48 24.01
C ARG A 30 -16.04 24.48 22.86
N GLN A 31 -15.89 24.01 21.62
CA GLN A 31 -15.95 24.88 20.45
C GLN A 31 -17.35 25.47 20.24
N ASP A 32 -18.41 24.69 20.47
CA ASP A 32 -19.78 25.19 20.44
C ASP A 32 -19.99 26.29 21.49
N ALA A 33 -19.38 26.17 22.67
CA ALA A 33 -19.42 27.21 23.69
C ALA A 33 -18.72 28.52 23.25
N LEU A 34 -17.62 28.44 22.49
CA LEU A 34 -16.91 29.62 21.99
C LEU A 34 -17.74 30.48 21.02
N VAL A 35 -18.69 29.87 20.32
CA VAL A 35 -19.50 30.58 19.31
C VAL A 35 -20.83 31.10 19.82
N LYS A 36 -21.27 30.70 21.02
CA LYS A 36 -22.58 31.09 21.57
C LYS A 36 -22.78 32.61 21.62
N ASP A 37 -21.72 33.33 21.96
CA ASP A 37 -21.73 34.78 22.15
C ASP A 37 -21.32 35.57 20.89
N LEU A 38 -21.13 34.88 19.75
CA LEU A 38 -20.66 35.48 18.50
C LEU A 38 -21.80 35.79 17.51
N LYS A 39 -23.05 35.87 17.97
CA LYS A 39 -24.19 36.21 17.11
C LYS A 39 -23.96 37.57 16.43
N GLY A 40 -24.14 37.62 15.10
CA GLY A 40 -23.94 38.83 14.31
C GLY A 40 -22.48 39.16 13.98
N ARG A 41 -21.50 38.34 14.41
CA ARG A 41 -20.10 38.47 14.01
C ARG A 41 -19.75 37.47 12.92
N HIS A 42 -18.84 37.84 12.03
CA HIS A 42 -18.25 36.90 11.07
C HIS A 42 -17.23 36.02 11.79
N TYR A 43 -17.43 34.71 11.75
CA TYR A 43 -16.52 33.75 12.36
C TYR A 43 -16.50 32.42 11.60
N TRP A 44 -15.40 31.68 11.75
CA TRP A 44 -15.19 30.36 11.18
C TRP A 44 -14.72 29.38 12.24
N ARG A 45 -15.34 28.20 12.27
CA ARG A 45 -14.89 27.11 13.12
C ARG A 45 -13.65 26.46 12.50
N ILE A 46 -12.56 26.42 13.26
CA ILE A 46 -11.27 25.91 12.79
C ILE A 46 -10.69 24.88 13.75
N ASN A 47 -9.92 23.94 13.21
CA ASN A 47 -9.00 23.11 13.98
C ASN A 47 -7.60 23.70 13.88
N LEU A 48 -6.80 23.53 14.93
CA LEU A 48 -5.55 24.24 15.14
C LEU A 48 -4.43 23.26 15.52
N ALA A 49 -3.20 23.55 15.08
CA ALA A 49 -2.02 22.81 15.46
C ALA A 49 -0.80 23.73 15.54
N ARG A 50 0.10 23.44 16.49
CA ARG A 50 1.42 24.06 16.50
C ARG A 50 2.32 23.39 15.44
N PRO A 51 3.28 24.10 14.83
CA PRO A 51 4.25 23.50 13.90
C PRO A 51 4.96 22.27 14.49
N ALA A 52 5.35 22.35 15.77
CA ALA A 52 6.00 21.24 16.48
C ALA A 52 5.09 20.01 16.65
N PHE A 53 3.77 20.19 16.78
CA PHE A 53 2.82 19.08 16.80
C PHE A 53 2.70 18.46 15.40
N PHE A 54 2.59 19.30 14.38
CA PHE A 54 2.45 18.88 12.99
C PHE A 54 3.68 18.11 12.47
N GLY A 55 4.87 18.45 12.97
CA GLY A 55 6.12 17.75 12.64
C GLY A 55 6.20 16.30 13.14
N ARG A 56 5.40 15.90 14.15
CA ARG A 56 5.46 14.56 14.77
C ARG A 56 5.02 13.46 13.79
N TRP A 57 5.80 12.37 13.78
CA TRP A 57 5.56 11.20 12.94
C TRP A 57 4.30 10.42 13.36
N MET A 58 4.09 10.20 14.66
CA MET A 58 2.94 9.45 15.18
C MET A 58 1.98 10.37 15.93
N ARG A 59 0.74 10.44 15.44
CA ARG A 59 -0.35 11.20 16.06
C ARG A 59 -1.66 10.44 15.96
N LEU A 60 -2.40 10.41 17.06
CA LEU A 60 -3.74 9.83 17.12
C LEU A 60 -4.80 10.76 16.51
N MET A 61 -4.55 12.07 16.45
CA MET A 61 -5.45 13.04 15.84
C MET A 61 -4.69 13.97 14.89
N ALA A 62 -5.39 14.44 13.85
CA ALA A 62 -4.84 15.36 12.87
C ALA A 62 -4.49 16.74 13.46
N PHE A 63 -5.21 17.19 14.49
CA PHE A 63 -5.09 18.53 15.08
C PHE A 63 -4.84 18.48 16.59
N GLU A 64 -4.30 19.58 17.13
CA GLU A 64 -3.93 19.73 18.54
C GLU A 64 -4.95 20.55 19.35
N ALA A 65 -5.80 21.33 18.68
CA ALA A 65 -6.79 22.21 19.28
C ALA A 65 -8.02 22.37 18.39
N LYS A 66 -9.15 22.72 19.01
CA LYS A 66 -10.33 23.27 18.34
C LYS A 66 -10.49 24.73 18.69
N GLY A 67 -10.91 25.54 17.74
CA GLY A 67 -11.08 26.97 17.94
C GLY A 67 -12.01 27.62 16.92
N VAL A 68 -11.97 28.95 16.95
CA VAL A 68 -12.77 29.83 16.11
C VAL A 68 -11.86 30.97 15.67
N LEU A 69 -11.87 31.26 14.37
CA LEU A 69 -11.33 32.48 13.79
C LEU A 69 -12.47 33.49 13.73
N ILE A 70 -12.27 34.69 14.27
CA ILE A 70 -13.28 35.74 14.37
C ILE A 70 -12.73 36.96 13.65
N ASP A 71 -13.54 37.56 12.78
CA ASP A 71 -13.23 38.85 12.17
C ASP A 71 -13.71 39.98 13.10
N ASP A 72 -12.77 40.72 13.69
CA ASP A 72 -13.04 41.90 14.52
C ASP A 72 -12.80 43.21 13.74
N GLY A 73 -12.84 43.19 12.40
CA GLY A 73 -12.64 44.36 11.54
C GLY A 73 -11.17 44.55 11.18
N GLU A 74 -10.41 45.28 12.00
CA GLU A 74 -8.99 45.59 11.74
C GLU A 74 -8.03 44.44 12.11
N ALA A 75 -8.53 43.44 12.83
CA ALA A 75 -7.75 42.30 13.30
C ALA A 75 -8.59 41.02 13.26
N PHE A 76 -7.89 39.90 13.08
CA PHE A 76 -8.44 38.58 13.34
C PHE A 76 -8.18 38.16 14.77
N ARG A 77 -9.17 37.56 15.41
CA ARG A 77 -9.03 36.95 16.72
C ARG A 77 -9.20 35.44 16.62
N ILE A 78 -8.22 34.71 17.11
CA ILE A 78 -8.28 33.26 17.25
C ILE A 78 -8.55 32.93 18.71
N ARG A 79 -9.65 32.23 19.00
CA ARG A 79 -9.96 31.67 20.32
C ARG A 79 -10.06 30.15 20.22
N GLY A 80 -9.54 29.42 21.21
CA GLY A 80 -9.56 27.96 21.15
C GLY A 80 -9.22 27.26 22.45
N HIS A 81 -9.26 25.93 22.41
CA HIS A 81 -8.86 25.05 23.51
C HIS A 81 -7.91 23.97 23.02
N TRP A 82 -6.82 23.74 23.75
CA TRP A 82 -5.88 22.65 23.48
C TRP A 82 -6.49 21.30 23.85
N ALA A 83 -6.44 20.33 22.93
CA ALA A 83 -7.06 19.00 23.11
C ALA A 83 -6.49 18.23 24.30
N LYS A 84 -5.18 18.33 24.53
CA LYS A 84 -4.49 17.60 25.61
C LYS A 84 -4.83 18.16 26.99
N THR A 85 -4.77 19.48 27.16
CA THR A 85 -4.86 20.16 28.47
C THR A 85 -6.21 20.80 28.75
N GLY A 86 -7.06 20.99 27.74
CA GLY A 86 -8.31 21.76 27.84
C GLY A 86 -8.12 23.27 28.02
N LYS A 87 -6.87 23.74 28.17
CA LYS A 87 -6.56 25.16 28.40
C LYS A 87 -7.04 26.01 27.23
N ALA A 88 -7.77 27.08 27.56
CA ALA A 88 -8.15 28.10 26.60
C ALA A 88 -6.92 28.89 26.14
N PHE A 89 -6.99 29.41 24.91
CA PHE A 89 -6.02 30.37 24.41
C PHE A 89 -6.71 31.37 23.50
N GLU A 90 -6.09 32.54 23.40
CA GLU A 90 -6.53 33.63 22.54
C GLU A 90 -5.31 34.29 21.90
N SER A 91 -5.44 34.65 20.63
CA SER A 91 -4.45 35.43 19.90
C SER A 91 -5.14 36.44 19.01
N LEU A 92 -4.69 37.70 19.07
CA LEU A 92 -5.11 38.77 18.17
C LEU A 92 -4.04 38.92 17.09
N VAL A 93 -4.45 39.01 15.83
CA VAL A 93 -3.58 39.11 14.65
C VAL A 93 -4.05 40.32 13.84
N PRO A 94 -3.30 41.43 13.83
CA PRO A 94 -3.62 42.56 12.96
C PRO A 94 -3.72 42.13 11.50
N LYS A 95 -4.69 42.65 10.75
CA LYS A 95 -4.77 42.39 9.30
C LYS A 95 -3.63 43.07 8.54
N SER A 96 -3.11 44.19 9.08
CA SER A 96 -1.93 44.86 8.56
C SER A 96 -0.69 43.97 8.68
N GLY A 97 -0.09 43.63 7.53
CA GLY A 97 1.11 42.77 7.47
C GLY A 97 0.85 41.30 7.79
N LEU A 98 -0.40 40.84 7.68
CA LEU A 98 -0.76 39.45 7.90
C LEU A 98 -0.08 38.53 6.88
N LYS A 99 0.55 37.46 7.37
CA LYS A 99 1.17 36.42 6.54
C LYS A 99 0.39 35.13 6.70
N VAL A 100 -0.29 34.75 5.63
CA VAL A 100 -1.02 33.49 5.50
C VAL A 100 -0.46 32.70 4.33
N GLU A 101 -0.46 31.37 4.45
CA GLU A 101 -0.01 30.47 3.39
C GLU A 101 -0.89 29.23 3.35
N TRP A 102 -1.31 28.83 2.15
CA TRP A 102 -1.96 27.56 1.90
C TRP A 102 -0.92 26.42 1.85
N LEU A 103 -1.09 25.41 2.71
CA LEU A 103 -0.21 24.23 2.74
C LEU A 103 -0.84 23.01 2.05
N GLY A 104 -2.17 22.96 1.99
CA GLY A 104 -2.92 21.88 1.37
C GLY A 104 -2.84 20.53 2.10
N ASN A 105 -3.03 19.43 1.36
CA ASN A 105 -3.08 18.05 1.84
C ASN A 105 -1.90 17.18 1.32
N GLN A 106 -0.67 17.66 1.51
CA GLN A 106 0.50 17.13 0.81
C GLN A 106 1.27 16.00 1.53
N SER A 107 0.86 15.57 2.72
CA SER A 107 1.56 14.49 3.43
C SER A 107 0.65 13.71 4.36
N ILE A 108 1.03 12.48 4.72
CA ILE A 108 0.21 11.63 5.62
C ILE A 108 -0.02 12.28 6.99
N LYS A 109 0.85 13.22 7.35
CA LYS A 109 0.77 14.05 8.55
C LYS A 109 -0.44 14.99 8.55
N THR A 110 -1.00 15.34 7.40
CA THR A 110 -2.16 16.24 7.35
C THR A 110 -3.42 15.59 7.90
N GLY A 111 -3.49 14.25 7.95
CA GLY A 111 -4.68 13.53 8.42
C GLY A 111 -5.86 13.60 7.45
N ASN A 112 -5.58 13.74 6.16
CA ASN A 112 -6.58 13.84 5.08
C ASN A 112 -7.46 15.11 5.15
N ILE A 113 -6.87 16.23 5.56
CA ILE A 113 -7.50 17.55 5.60
C ILE A 113 -6.50 18.60 5.09
N HIS A 114 -7.01 19.69 4.56
CA HIS A 114 -6.22 20.77 3.98
C HIS A 114 -5.81 21.76 5.08
N TRP A 115 -4.53 22.13 5.11
CA TRP A 115 -3.98 23.02 6.13
C TRP A 115 -3.57 24.37 5.53
N ALA A 116 -3.58 25.37 6.38
CA ALA A 116 -2.98 26.67 6.14
C ALA A 116 -2.12 27.07 7.34
N ARG A 117 -1.17 27.97 7.10
CA ARG A 117 -0.31 28.58 8.11
C ARG A 117 -0.67 30.05 8.25
N LEU A 118 -0.72 30.52 9.49
CA LEU A 118 -0.89 31.91 9.85
C LEU A 118 0.21 32.32 10.83
N ASP A 119 0.92 33.40 10.53
CA ASP A 119 1.85 34.01 11.46
C ASP A 119 1.07 34.86 12.48
N THR A 120 1.27 34.57 13.77
CA THR A 120 0.66 35.35 14.87
C THR A 120 1.74 36.01 15.72
N PRO A 121 1.41 37.05 16.51
CA PRO A 121 2.38 37.65 17.45
C PRO A 121 2.95 36.65 18.47
N LYS A 122 2.25 35.54 18.72
CA LYS A 122 2.68 34.46 19.63
C LYS A 122 3.41 33.32 18.91
N GLY A 123 3.73 33.50 17.62
CA GLY A 123 4.35 32.51 16.76
C GLY A 123 3.40 31.91 15.72
N GLN A 124 3.93 31.03 14.88
CA GLN A 124 3.16 30.42 13.79
C GLN A 124 2.11 29.44 14.31
N VAL A 125 0.94 29.48 13.69
CA VAL A 125 -0.17 28.56 13.94
C VAL A 125 -0.59 27.94 12.61
N LEU A 126 -0.86 26.64 12.65
CA LEU A 126 -1.48 25.93 11.54
C LEU A 126 -2.98 25.82 11.81
N PHE A 127 -3.80 26.07 10.82
CA PHE A 127 -5.25 25.96 10.91
C PHE A 127 -5.86 25.24 9.71
N THR A 128 -7.06 24.70 9.92
CA THR A 128 -7.90 24.04 8.91
C THR A 128 -9.36 24.29 9.27
N ALA A 129 -10.25 24.29 8.29
CA ALA A 129 -11.69 24.29 8.54
C ALA A 129 -12.11 23.07 9.37
N ASP A 130 -13.16 23.23 10.18
CA ASP A 130 -13.72 22.13 10.97
C ASP A 130 -14.78 21.32 10.21
N THR A 131 -14.32 20.36 9.40
CA THR A 131 -15.17 19.56 8.50
C THR A 131 -15.04 18.05 8.73
N GLY A 132 -14.51 17.65 9.89
CA GLY A 132 -14.17 16.25 10.17
C GLY A 132 -12.87 15.81 9.49
N TRP A 133 -12.78 14.54 9.05
CA TRP A 133 -11.57 13.95 8.44
C TRP A 133 -11.75 13.65 6.95
N SER A 134 -12.35 14.59 6.22
CA SER A 134 -12.60 14.47 4.78
C SER A 134 -11.92 15.59 4.01
N ALA A 135 -11.15 15.21 2.98
CA ALA A 135 -10.32 16.14 2.23
C ALA A 135 -11.15 17.13 1.40
N GLY A 136 -12.20 16.67 0.71
CA GLY A 136 -13.07 17.52 -0.13
C GLY A 136 -13.75 18.63 0.66
N PRO A 137 -14.60 18.30 1.66
CA PRO A 137 -15.24 19.30 2.52
C PRO A 137 -14.22 20.20 3.23
N SER A 138 -13.07 19.67 3.66
CA SER A 138 -11.99 20.47 4.24
C SER A 138 -11.38 21.47 3.26
N ARG A 139 -11.22 21.09 1.99
CA ARG A 139 -10.70 21.94 0.92
C ARG A 139 -11.64 23.09 0.64
N GLU A 140 -12.91 22.78 0.39
CA GLU A 140 -13.96 23.75 0.09
C GLU A 140 -14.12 24.76 1.23
N ALA A 141 -14.32 24.28 2.46
CA ALA A 141 -14.51 25.17 3.60
C ALA A 141 -13.25 26.00 3.92
N LEU A 142 -12.04 25.49 3.67
CA LEU A 142 -10.83 26.28 3.82
C LEU A 142 -10.71 27.32 2.69
N CYS A 143 -11.06 26.99 1.45
CA CYS A 143 -11.13 27.96 0.36
C CYS A 143 -12.12 29.09 0.68
N ASP A 144 -13.28 28.78 1.28
CA ASP A 144 -14.26 29.78 1.69
C ASP A 144 -13.74 30.68 2.80
N ILE A 145 -12.98 30.13 3.75
CA ILE A 145 -12.24 30.93 4.75
C ILE A 145 -11.27 31.87 4.04
N PHE A 146 -10.48 31.39 3.06
CA PHE A 146 -9.52 32.23 2.35
C PHE A 146 -10.19 33.33 1.53
N ARG A 147 -11.20 33.00 0.74
CA ARG A 147 -11.95 33.98 -0.07
C ARG A 147 -12.60 35.07 0.79
N SER A 148 -13.02 34.74 2.02
CA SER A 148 -13.70 35.68 2.89
C SER A 148 -12.77 36.43 3.84
N ALA A 149 -11.84 35.74 4.50
CA ALA A 149 -10.95 36.32 5.52
C ALA A 149 -9.63 36.84 4.92
N PHE A 150 -9.18 36.30 3.79
CA PHE A 150 -7.89 36.62 3.18
C PHE A 150 -8.05 36.92 1.67
N PRO A 151 -8.90 37.90 1.29
CA PRO A 151 -9.26 38.13 -0.12
C PRO A 151 -8.05 38.47 -1.00
N ASP A 152 -7.01 39.06 -0.43
CA ASP A 152 -5.77 39.42 -1.14
C ASP A 152 -4.84 38.23 -1.38
N TYR A 153 -5.12 37.05 -0.81
CA TYR A 153 -4.33 35.83 -1.03
C TYR A 153 -4.79 35.12 -2.31
N PRO A 154 -3.92 34.98 -3.33
CA PRO A 154 -4.28 34.28 -4.55
C PRO A 154 -4.41 32.77 -4.28
N LEU A 155 -5.60 32.22 -4.51
CA LEU A 155 -5.81 30.77 -4.54
C LEU A 155 -5.65 30.25 -5.97
N ASP A 156 -4.60 29.48 -6.21
CA ASP A 156 -4.39 28.79 -7.50
C ASP A 156 -5.53 27.78 -7.80
N GLU A 157 -5.73 27.48 -9.09
CA GLU A 157 -6.70 26.45 -9.53
C GLU A 157 -6.45 25.08 -8.88
N GLU A 158 -5.18 24.71 -8.69
CA GLU A 158 -4.79 23.47 -7.99
C GLU A 158 -5.34 23.39 -6.55
N ASN A 159 -5.58 24.53 -5.89
CA ASN A 159 -6.12 24.57 -4.53
C ASN A 159 -7.65 24.40 -4.51
N THR A 160 -8.31 24.70 -5.62
CA THR A 160 -9.78 24.87 -5.71
C THR A 160 -10.48 23.77 -6.52
N HIS A 161 -9.74 22.84 -7.15
CA HIS A 161 -10.30 21.65 -7.80
C HIS A 161 -9.99 20.33 -7.08
N ASP A 162 -10.86 19.33 -7.29
CA ASP A 162 -10.58 17.96 -6.85
C ASP A 162 -9.46 17.35 -7.68
N PHE A 163 -8.62 16.57 -7.00
CA PHE A 163 -7.56 15.84 -7.66
C PHE A 163 -8.15 14.68 -8.48
N ALA A 164 -7.81 14.65 -9.77
CA ALA A 164 -8.19 13.59 -10.69
C ALA A 164 -6.96 12.78 -11.11
N LEU A 165 -6.98 11.46 -10.86
CA LEU A 165 -5.86 10.55 -11.11
C LEU A 165 -5.44 10.54 -12.58
N GLU A 166 -6.40 10.66 -13.48
CA GLU A 166 -6.21 10.61 -14.93
C GLU A 166 -5.55 11.87 -15.49
N LYS A 167 -5.58 12.99 -14.76
CA LYS A 167 -4.98 14.26 -15.20
C LYS A 167 -3.52 14.41 -14.79
N ASN A 168 -3.06 13.61 -13.82
CA ASN A 168 -1.67 13.67 -13.35
C ASN A 168 -0.81 12.58 -14.04
N PRO A 169 0.29 12.95 -14.70
CA PRO A 169 1.08 12.00 -15.49
C PRO A 169 1.75 10.92 -14.62
N ARG A 170 2.07 11.21 -13.35
CA ARG A 170 2.70 10.22 -12.45
C ARG A 170 1.71 9.16 -12.00
N SER A 171 0.45 9.53 -11.73
CA SER A 171 -0.60 8.55 -11.42
C SER A 171 -0.99 7.74 -12.64
N LEU A 172 -1.06 8.35 -13.83
CA LEU A 172 -1.29 7.62 -15.07
C LEU A 172 -0.18 6.58 -15.30
N GLY A 173 1.08 6.97 -15.16
CA GLY A 173 2.22 6.06 -15.27
C GLY A 173 2.16 4.91 -14.25
N ALA A 174 1.74 5.19 -13.02
CA ALA A 174 1.54 4.17 -12.00
C ALA A 174 0.44 3.16 -12.39
N THR A 175 -0.68 3.62 -12.92
CA THR A 175 -1.76 2.75 -13.39
C THR A 175 -1.32 1.88 -14.57
N VAL A 176 -0.60 2.45 -15.54
CA VAL A 176 -0.04 1.69 -16.67
C VAL A 176 0.94 0.62 -16.18
N LEU A 177 1.85 0.98 -15.28
CA LEU A 177 2.81 0.03 -14.70
C LEU A 177 2.09 -1.09 -13.93
N PHE A 178 1.08 -0.74 -13.14
CA PHE A 178 0.27 -1.72 -12.42
C PHE A 178 -0.40 -2.70 -13.38
N LEU A 179 -1.11 -2.22 -14.40
CA LEU A 179 -1.79 -3.06 -15.37
C LEU A 179 -0.79 -3.91 -16.16
N GLY A 180 0.35 -3.35 -16.55
CA GLY A 180 1.41 -4.06 -17.25
C GLY A 180 1.99 -5.21 -16.42
N LEU A 181 2.33 -4.95 -15.15
CA LEU A 181 2.86 -5.98 -14.24
C LEU A 181 1.82 -7.06 -13.93
N MET A 182 0.57 -6.67 -13.72
CA MET A 182 -0.53 -7.61 -13.46
C MET A 182 -0.77 -8.51 -14.69
N LEU A 183 -0.86 -7.91 -15.88
CA LEU A 183 -1.04 -8.65 -17.13
C LEU A 183 0.14 -9.59 -17.36
N PHE A 184 1.38 -9.12 -17.16
CA PHE A 184 2.57 -9.94 -17.26
C PHE A 184 2.51 -11.15 -16.31
N ALA A 185 2.21 -10.93 -15.03
CA ALA A 185 2.15 -12.00 -14.04
C ALA A 185 1.07 -13.05 -14.39
N LEU A 186 -0.09 -12.61 -14.88
CA LEU A 186 -1.16 -13.50 -15.33
C LEU A 186 -0.75 -14.30 -16.57
N LEU A 187 -0.20 -13.64 -17.58
CA LEU A 187 0.24 -14.31 -18.81
C LEU A 187 1.37 -15.30 -18.53
N ASP A 188 2.34 -14.95 -17.68
CA ASP A 188 3.42 -15.87 -17.32
C ASP A 188 2.91 -17.12 -16.59
N SER A 189 1.95 -16.93 -15.69
CA SER A 189 1.43 -18.01 -14.84
C SER A 189 0.49 -18.95 -15.59
N PHE A 190 -0.31 -18.42 -16.53
CA PHE A 190 -1.40 -19.17 -17.15
C PHE A 190 -1.25 -19.43 -18.65
N VAL A 191 -0.41 -18.68 -19.36
CA VAL A 191 -0.31 -18.76 -20.83
C VAL A 191 1.07 -19.24 -21.27
N PHE A 192 2.14 -18.69 -20.70
CA PHE A 192 3.51 -18.96 -21.14
C PHE A 192 4.24 -20.02 -20.28
N SER A 193 3.49 -20.96 -19.69
CA SER A 193 3.96 -21.94 -18.68
C SER A 193 4.90 -23.04 -19.21
N GLY A 194 5.66 -22.81 -20.28
CA GLY A 194 6.60 -23.80 -20.82
C GLY A 194 7.72 -24.18 -19.83
N TYR A 195 7.96 -23.33 -18.84
CA TYR A 195 8.87 -23.60 -17.73
C TYR A 195 8.15 -23.37 -16.39
N GLU A 196 8.17 -24.38 -15.53
CA GLU A 196 7.55 -24.31 -14.19
C GLU A 196 8.59 -24.50 -13.09
N LEU A 197 8.52 -23.68 -12.04
CA LEU A 197 9.35 -23.87 -10.84
C LEU A 197 8.92 -25.15 -10.13
N THR A 198 9.90 -25.94 -9.69
CA THR A 198 9.61 -27.18 -8.97
C THR A 198 8.89 -26.89 -7.63
N ASP A 199 7.87 -27.69 -7.30
CA ASP A 199 7.10 -27.55 -6.05
C ASP A 199 7.99 -27.47 -4.81
N ALA A 200 9.02 -28.32 -4.76
CA ALA A 200 9.95 -28.38 -3.62
C ALA A 200 10.69 -27.05 -3.42
N GLN A 201 11.12 -26.40 -4.50
CA GLN A 201 11.74 -25.07 -4.41
C GLN A 201 10.73 -23.99 -4.06
N LEU A 202 9.54 -24.01 -4.67
CA LEU A 202 8.48 -23.05 -4.32
C LEU A 202 8.16 -23.11 -2.83
N PHE A 203 8.00 -24.31 -2.26
CA PHE A 203 7.80 -24.49 -0.83
C PHE A 203 9.00 -24.06 0.00
N SER A 204 10.23 -24.30 -0.47
CA SER A 204 11.45 -23.85 0.22
C SER A 204 11.50 -22.32 0.32
N ILE A 205 11.23 -21.63 -0.79
CA ILE A 205 11.18 -20.16 -0.87
C ILE A 205 10.09 -19.63 0.06
N LEU A 206 8.88 -20.19 -0.01
CA LEU A 206 7.72 -19.73 0.77
C LEU A 206 7.79 -20.08 2.26
N ARG A 207 8.56 -21.09 2.68
CA ARG A 207 8.74 -21.43 4.10
C ARG A 207 9.93 -20.74 4.74
N SER A 208 10.88 -20.23 3.95
CA SER A 208 12.06 -19.57 4.47
C SER A 208 11.69 -18.23 5.14
N PRO A 209 11.95 -18.06 6.46
CA PRO A 209 11.70 -16.79 7.15
C PRO A 209 12.52 -15.63 6.58
N LEU A 210 13.72 -15.93 6.08
CA LEU A 210 14.59 -14.94 5.45
C LEU A 210 13.97 -14.38 4.18
N THR A 211 13.34 -15.23 3.36
CA THR A 211 12.62 -14.79 2.16
C THR A 211 11.51 -13.80 2.50
N TRP A 212 10.69 -14.11 3.51
CA TRP A 212 9.62 -13.21 3.96
C TRP A 212 10.16 -11.90 4.52
N LEU A 213 11.25 -11.95 5.28
CA LEU A 213 11.92 -10.75 5.80
C LEU A 213 12.42 -9.87 4.65
N LEU A 214 13.17 -10.43 3.69
CA LEU A 214 13.72 -9.71 2.55
C LEU A 214 12.60 -9.16 1.66
N ALA A 215 11.57 -9.95 1.37
CA ALA A 215 10.41 -9.51 0.61
C ALA A 215 9.68 -8.35 1.32
N SER A 216 9.45 -8.46 2.62
CA SER A 216 8.77 -7.41 3.40
C SER A 216 9.58 -6.11 3.41
N VAL A 217 10.89 -6.18 3.60
CA VAL A 217 11.78 -5.02 3.56
C VAL A 217 11.80 -4.41 2.16
N GLY A 218 11.92 -5.23 1.11
CA GLY A 218 11.92 -4.77 -0.28
C GLY A 218 10.61 -4.09 -0.67
N ILE A 219 9.46 -4.68 -0.32
CA ILE A 219 8.14 -4.11 -0.56
C ILE A 219 7.97 -2.81 0.23
N ALA A 220 8.38 -2.77 1.50
CA ALA A 220 8.28 -1.55 2.32
C ALA A 220 9.14 -0.42 1.75
N ALA A 221 10.36 -0.72 1.28
CA ALA A 221 11.24 0.23 0.61
C ALA A 221 10.60 0.73 -0.71
N LEU A 222 10.05 -0.17 -1.52
CA LEU A 222 9.36 0.18 -2.76
C LEU A 222 8.16 1.09 -2.50
N VAL A 223 7.29 0.73 -1.56
CA VAL A 223 6.13 1.55 -1.17
C VAL A 223 6.58 2.93 -0.69
N ALA A 224 7.63 3.01 0.14
CA ALA A 224 8.16 4.28 0.61
C ALA A 224 8.72 5.15 -0.55
N LEU A 225 9.44 4.54 -1.49
CA LEU A 225 9.98 5.22 -2.67
C LEU A 225 8.86 5.71 -3.60
N CYS A 226 7.89 4.86 -3.91
CA CYS A 226 6.70 5.23 -4.70
C CYS A 226 5.92 6.35 -4.03
N TYR A 227 5.66 6.26 -2.73
CA TYR A 227 4.98 7.31 -1.98
C TYR A 227 5.73 8.65 -2.07
N ARG A 228 7.05 8.65 -1.90
CA ARG A 228 7.87 9.85 -2.05
C ARG A 228 7.82 10.40 -3.48
N PHE A 229 7.86 9.53 -4.47
CA PHE A 229 7.76 9.92 -5.89
C PHE A 229 6.41 10.57 -6.21
N PHE A 230 5.30 10.03 -5.71
CA PHE A 230 3.96 10.60 -5.90
C PHE A 230 3.77 11.90 -5.13
N ALA A 231 4.24 11.97 -3.88
CA ALA A 231 4.19 13.19 -3.07
C ALA A 231 4.97 14.34 -3.71
N ALA A 232 6.14 14.06 -4.29
CA ALA A 232 6.91 15.05 -5.07
C ALA A 232 6.19 15.51 -6.35
N GLY A 233 5.13 14.81 -6.77
CA GLY A 233 4.30 15.13 -7.92
C GLY A 233 3.02 15.86 -7.56
N ARG A 234 2.93 16.38 -6.32
CA ARG A 234 1.76 17.04 -5.75
C ARG A 234 0.49 16.18 -5.75
N ILE A 235 0.63 14.85 -5.83
CA ILE A 235 -0.50 13.94 -5.65
C ILE A 235 -0.88 13.98 -4.15
N PRO A 236 -2.17 14.10 -3.80
CA PRO A 236 -2.56 14.17 -2.41
C PRO A 236 -2.19 12.86 -1.68
N SER A 237 -2.04 12.98 -0.36
CA SER A 237 -1.35 11.95 0.41
C SER A 237 -2.03 10.58 0.40
N ARG A 238 -3.38 10.54 0.33
CA ARG A 238 -4.11 9.27 0.38
C ARG A 238 -4.01 8.52 -0.94
N GLU A 239 -4.15 9.24 -2.03
CA GLU A 239 -4.01 8.76 -3.40
C GLU A 239 -2.58 8.26 -3.62
N SER A 240 -1.58 9.03 -3.17
CA SER A 240 -0.17 8.61 -3.17
C SER A 240 0.04 7.30 -2.41
N MET A 241 -0.57 7.15 -1.23
CA MET A 241 -0.47 5.91 -0.44
C MET A 241 -1.17 4.74 -1.12
N ALA A 242 -2.38 4.96 -1.65
CA ALA A 242 -3.14 3.94 -2.35
C ALA A 242 -2.38 3.42 -3.58
N LEU A 243 -1.86 4.32 -4.41
CA LEU A 243 -1.04 3.97 -5.58
C LEU A 243 0.24 3.24 -5.18
N ALA A 244 0.94 3.71 -4.14
CA ALA A 244 2.16 3.07 -3.67
C ALA A 244 1.89 1.65 -3.14
N LEU A 245 0.83 1.44 -2.37
CA LEU A 245 0.44 0.11 -1.87
C LEU A 245 0.00 -0.80 -3.01
N MET A 246 -0.75 -0.29 -3.97
CA MET A 246 -1.17 -1.04 -5.17
C MET A 246 0.04 -1.52 -5.98
N LEU A 247 1.03 -0.65 -6.19
CA LEU A 247 2.29 -1.01 -6.86
C LEU A 247 3.14 -1.98 -6.05
N GLY A 248 3.19 -1.81 -4.72
CA GLY A 248 3.87 -2.76 -3.83
C GLY A 248 3.25 -4.16 -3.91
N ALA A 249 1.91 -4.24 -3.89
CA ALA A 249 1.18 -5.50 -3.96
C ALA A 249 1.35 -6.21 -5.31
N VAL A 250 1.20 -5.50 -6.43
CA VAL A 250 1.40 -6.12 -7.76
C VAL A 250 2.84 -6.53 -7.98
N SER A 251 3.81 -5.76 -7.47
CA SER A 251 5.24 -6.12 -7.56
C SER A 251 5.54 -7.37 -6.75
N ALA A 252 4.93 -7.52 -5.57
CA ALA A 252 5.05 -8.74 -4.77
C ALA A 252 4.48 -9.97 -5.52
N GLY A 253 3.31 -9.82 -6.14
CA GLY A 253 2.69 -10.89 -6.94
C GLY A 253 3.46 -11.23 -8.22
N ALA A 254 4.06 -10.22 -8.87
CA ALA A 254 4.85 -10.39 -10.09
C ALA A 254 6.31 -10.82 -9.81
N ALA A 255 6.78 -10.76 -8.56
CA ALA A 255 8.17 -10.99 -8.22
C ALA A 255 8.68 -12.36 -8.68
N LEU A 256 7.93 -13.42 -8.42
CA LEU A 256 8.33 -14.78 -8.81
C LEU A 256 8.33 -14.98 -10.33
N PRO A 257 7.27 -14.60 -11.09
CA PRO A 257 7.31 -14.59 -12.56
C PRO A 257 8.50 -13.81 -13.14
N VAL A 258 8.79 -12.62 -12.59
CA VAL A 258 9.92 -11.79 -13.05
C VAL A 258 11.25 -12.51 -12.79
N LEU A 259 11.47 -13.01 -11.56
CA LEU A 259 12.69 -13.72 -11.21
C LEU A 259 12.90 -14.95 -12.09
N LYS A 260 11.83 -15.73 -12.33
CA LYS A 260 11.84 -16.89 -13.23
C LYS A 260 12.33 -16.52 -14.62
N ARG A 261 11.80 -15.44 -15.21
CA ARG A 261 12.18 -15.01 -16.57
C ARG A 261 13.57 -14.40 -16.64
N VAL A 262 13.97 -13.61 -15.63
CA VAL A 262 15.33 -13.10 -15.55
C VAL A 262 16.32 -14.26 -15.47
N ASP A 263 16.03 -15.27 -14.65
CA ASP A 263 16.87 -16.47 -14.54
C ASP A 263 17.00 -17.22 -15.88
N GLN A 264 15.89 -17.40 -16.61
CA GLN A 264 15.86 -18.02 -17.94
C GLN A 264 16.70 -17.28 -18.97
N ILE A 265 16.57 -15.95 -19.00
CA ILE A 265 17.32 -15.08 -19.91
C ILE A 265 18.82 -15.18 -19.61
N LEU A 266 19.19 -15.15 -18.32
CA LEU A 266 20.59 -15.20 -17.92
C LEU A 266 21.25 -16.55 -18.20
N ALA A 267 20.51 -17.67 -18.11
CA ALA A 267 21.05 -18.99 -18.41
C ALA A 267 20.96 -19.37 -19.90
N GLY A 268 20.41 -18.51 -20.77
CA GLY A 268 20.28 -18.79 -22.20
C GLY A 268 19.24 -19.86 -22.56
N SER A 269 18.31 -20.18 -21.65
CA SER A 269 17.19 -21.13 -21.86
C SER A 269 17.61 -22.56 -22.28
N VAL A 270 18.83 -23.00 -21.95
CA VAL A 270 19.26 -24.37 -22.23
C VAL A 270 18.75 -25.30 -21.11
N SER A 271 17.95 -26.30 -21.48
CA SER A 271 17.50 -27.36 -20.57
C SER A 271 18.30 -28.63 -20.76
N GLU A 272 18.80 -29.17 -19.66
CA GLU A 272 19.62 -30.38 -19.60
C GLU A 272 18.83 -31.54 -18.98
N ASP A 273 19.15 -32.75 -19.42
CA ASP A 273 18.51 -33.97 -18.92
C ASP A 273 19.22 -34.44 -17.65
N HIS A 274 18.52 -34.40 -16.52
CA HIS A 274 19.05 -34.87 -15.25
C HIS A 274 18.45 -36.24 -14.89
N ALA A 275 19.29 -37.10 -14.29
CA ALA A 275 18.90 -38.46 -13.93
C ALA A 275 18.16 -38.48 -12.58
N TYR A 276 16.94 -39.02 -12.61
CA TYR A 276 16.05 -39.19 -11.46
C TYR A 276 15.64 -40.64 -11.30
N ARG A 277 15.42 -41.07 -10.05
CA ARG A 277 14.89 -42.39 -9.71
C ARG A 277 13.49 -42.27 -9.15
N LEU A 278 12.58 -43.12 -9.61
CA LEU A 278 11.24 -43.24 -9.05
C LEU A 278 11.33 -43.90 -7.67
N SER A 279 11.10 -43.11 -6.61
CA SER A 279 11.19 -43.56 -5.22
C SER A 279 9.83 -44.07 -4.71
N SER A 280 8.75 -43.51 -5.25
CA SER A 280 7.39 -44.02 -5.10
C SER A 280 6.53 -43.61 -6.29
N THR A 281 5.30 -44.11 -6.35
CA THR A 281 4.32 -44.00 -7.45
C THR A 281 4.25 -42.67 -8.22
N TYR A 282 4.61 -41.53 -7.65
CA TYR A 282 4.67 -40.24 -8.36
C TYR A 282 5.78 -39.32 -7.83
N ARG A 283 6.76 -39.87 -7.11
CA ARG A 283 7.85 -39.13 -6.48
C ARG A 283 9.17 -39.54 -7.10
N LEU A 284 9.86 -38.56 -7.67
CA LEU A 284 11.18 -38.75 -8.26
C LEU A 284 12.23 -38.07 -7.38
N GLU A 285 13.30 -38.81 -7.11
CA GLU A 285 14.45 -38.33 -6.33
C GLU A 285 15.68 -38.29 -7.23
N PRO A 286 16.52 -37.25 -7.12
CA PRO A 286 17.71 -37.13 -7.96
C PRO A 286 18.68 -38.27 -7.66
N ILE A 287 19.27 -38.84 -8.71
CA ILE A 287 20.30 -39.88 -8.57
C ILE A 287 21.63 -39.25 -8.13
N ASP A 288 21.98 -38.10 -8.73
CA ASP A 288 23.15 -37.31 -8.34
C ASP A 288 22.73 -36.22 -7.33
N THR A 289 23.12 -36.40 -6.07
CA THR A 289 22.83 -35.45 -4.99
C THR A 289 23.82 -34.29 -4.92
N THR A 290 24.92 -34.33 -5.68
CA THR A 290 25.97 -33.30 -5.62
C THR A 290 25.60 -32.02 -6.37
N GLN A 291 24.67 -32.11 -7.32
CA GLN A 291 24.23 -30.98 -8.16
C GLN A 291 23.18 -30.08 -7.50
N GLY A 292 22.65 -30.46 -6.32
CA GLY A 292 21.62 -29.68 -5.63
C GLY A 292 20.24 -29.76 -6.31
N LEU A 293 19.97 -30.83 -7.05
CA LEU A 293 18.71 -31.07 -7.73
C LEU A 293 17.53 -31.22 -6.74
N PRO A 294 16.37 -30.60 -7.01
CA PRO A 294 15.21 -30.70 -6.13
C PRO A 294 14.48 -32.03 -6.35
N PRO A 295 13.83 -32.60 -5.31
CA PRO A 295 12.92 -33.72 -5.47
C PRO A 295 11.65 -33.28 -6.21
N LEU A 296 11.13 -34.15 -7.07
CA LEU A 296 9.95 -33.86 -7.90
C LEU A 296 8.76 -34.71 -7.49
N LYS A 297 7.55 -34.15 -7.60
CA LYS A 297 6.30 -34.83 -7.30
C LYS A 297 5.27 -34.52 -8.37
N PHE A 298 4.64 -35.55 -8.92
CA PHE A 298 3.64 -35.41 -10.00
C PHE A 298 2.31 -36.09 -9.64
N PRO A 299 1.62 -35.66 -8.57
CA PRO A 299 0.41 -36.32 -8.09
C PRO A 299 -0.74 -36.32 -9.11
N ARG A 300 -0.79 -35.32 -9.99
CA ARG A 300 -1.80 -35.23 -11.07
C ARG A 300 -1.57 -36.23 -12.20
N MET A 301 -0.35 -36.77 -12.32
CA MET A 301 0.06 -37.70 -13.37
C MET A 301 0.29 -39.12 -12.82
N ARG A 302 -0.39 -39.45 -11.70
CA ARG A 302 -0.20 -40.71 -10.98
C ARG A 302 -0.32 -41.94 -11.89
N ASP A 303 -1.38 -42.00 -12.70
CA ASP A 303 -1.62 -43.14 -13.60
C ASP A 303 -0.48 -43.38 -14.60
N TYR A 304 0.19 -42.31 -15.05
CA TYR A 304 1.33 -42.42 -15.95
C TYR A 304 2.55 -43.02 -15.24
N TRP A 305 2.79 -42.65 -13.99
CA TRP A 305 3.94 -43.12 -13.24
C TRP A 305 3.73 -44.53 -12.65
N GLU A 306 2.49 -44.94 -12.39
CA GLU A 306 2.12 -46.29 -11.90
C GLU A 306 2.54 -47.43 -12.81
N GLN A 307 2.76 -47.19 -14.11
CA GLN A 307 3.17 -48.23 -15.05
C GLN A 307 4.64 -48.67 -14.86
N TRP A 308 5.44 -47.88 -14.12
CA TRP A 308 6.86 -48.12 -13.92
C TRP A 308 7.12 -48.68 -12.51
N PRO A 309 8.03 -49.66 -12.36
CA PRO A 309 8.40 -50.15 -11.04
C PRO A 309 9.17 -49.10 -10.24
N ASP A 310 9.02 -49.13 -8.91
CA ASP A 310 9.87 -48.37 -8.00
C ASP A 310 11.35 -48.71 -8.23
N GLY A 311 12.21 -47.69 -8.20
CA GLY A 311 13.62 -47.78 -8.54
C GLY A 311 13.94 -47.54 -10.02
N SER A 312 12.94 -47.41 -10.89
CA SER A 312 13.15 -47.07 -12.31
C SER A 312 13.80 -45.69 -12.48
N GLU A 313 14.71 -45.59 -13.46
CA GLU A 313 15.46 -44.37 -13.74
C GLU A 313 14.88 -43.63 -14.94
N HIS A 314 14.71 -42.31 -14.80
CA HIS A 314 14.09 -41.41 -15.77
C HIS A 314 14.96 -40.17 -15.96
N ARG A 315 14.95 -39.63 -17.18
CA ARG A 315 15.63 -38.37 -17.50
C ARG A 315 14.62 -37.24 -17.50
N ILE A 316 14.86 -36.23 -16.66
CA ILE A 316 13.96 -35.10 -16.50
C ILE A 316 14.65 -33.83 -17.02
N PRO A 317 14.07 -33.14 -18.01
CA PRO A 317 14.65 -31.94 -18.58
C PRO A 317 14.42 -30.76 -17.62
N LEU A 318 15.50 -30.26 -17.02
CA LEU A 318 15.46 -29.09 -16.14
C LEU A 318 16.38 -28.00 -16.68
N MET A 319 16.01 -26.76 -16.38
CA MET A 319 16.84 -25.58 -16.59
C MET A 319 17.24 -25.02 -15.23
N HIS A 320 18.51 -24.64 -15.09
CA HIS A 320 19.05 -24.02 -13.88
C HIS A 320 19.79 -22.74 -14.23
N GLY A 321 19.29 -21.62 -13.72
CA GLY A 321 19.94 -20.33 -13.94
C GLY A 321 20.74 -19.83 -12.74
N PRO A 322 21.45 -18.71 -12.92
CA PRO A 322 22.35 -18.16 -11.90
C PRO A 322 21.63 -17.62 -10.66
N LEU A 323 20.30 -17.45 -10.69
CA LEU A 323 19.50 -17.12 -9.51
C LEU A 323 19.19 -18.36 -8.66
N GLY A 324 19.65 -19.55 -9.06
CA GLY A 324 19.49 -20.80 -8.32
C GLY A 324 18.11 -21.44 -8.44
N LEU A 325 17.35 -21.08 -9.48
CA LEU A 325 16.01 -21.63 -9.72
C LEU A 325 16.11 -22.84 -10.64
N TRP A 326 15.49 -23.94 -10.25
CA TRP A 326 15.32 -25.14 -11.05
C TRP A 326 13.92 -25.13 -11.67
N GLN A 327 13.88 -25.20 -13.00
CA GLN A 327 12.68 -25.00 -13.78
C GLN A 327 12.47 -26.21 -14.70
N LEU A 328 11.31 -26.85 -14.63
CA LEU A 328 10.94 -27.99 -15.46
C LEU A 328 10.55 -27.51 -16.86
N ASP A 329 11.19 -28.09 -17.89
CA ASP A 329 10.87 -27.83 -19.28
C ASP A 329 9.67 -28.70 -19.72
N HIS A 330 8.48 -28.12 -19.71
CA HIS A 330 7.26 -28.80 -20.11
C HIS A 330 7.22 -29.16 -21.60
N ALA A 331 7.92 -28.42 -22.45
CA ALA A 331 7.94 -28.71 -23.89
C ALA A 331 8.61 -30.06 -24.17
N LYS A 332 9.60 -30.45 -23.34
CA LYS A 332 10.27 -31.75 -23.41
C LYS A 332 9.64 -32.80 -22.50
N PHE A 333 9.14 -32.39 -21.32
CA PHE A 333 8.62 -33.31 -20.30
C PHE A 333 7.21 -33.82 -20.58
N ASP A 334 6.29 -32.96 -21.04
CA ASP A 334 4.87 -33.30 -21.17
C ASP A 334 4.51 -34.26 -22.34
N PRO A 335 5.14 -34.22 -23.53
CA PRO A 335 4.75 -35.05 -24.68
C PRO A 335 4.54 -36.55 -24.39
N PRO A 336 5.46 -37.27 -23.70
CA PRO A 336 5.24 -38.70 -23.40
C PRO A 336 4.05 -38.95 -22.46
N ILE A 337 3.78 -38.02 -21.53
CA ILE A 337 2.66 -38.11 -20.60
C ILE A 337 1.34 -37.87 -21.34
N VAL A 338 1.29 -36.84 -22.19
CA VAL A 338 0.11 -36.54 -23.02
C VAL A 338 -0.23 -37.74 -23.91
N ALA A 339 0.75 -38.30 -24.61
CA ALA A 339 0.55 -39.48 -25.47
C ALA A 339 -0.01 -40.70 -24.71
N PHE A 340 0.40 -40.90 -23.45
CA PHE A 340 -0.15 -41.95 -22.60
C PHE A 340 -1.64 -41.75 -22.31
N TYR A 341 -2.05 -40.53 -21.93
CA TYR A 341 -3.44 -40.24 -21.61
C TYR A 341 -4.34 -40.24 -22.85
N GLU A 342 -3.85 -39.79 -24.01
CA GLU A 342 -4.55 -39.90 -25.30
C GLU A 342 -4.76 -41.37 -25.71
N LYS A 343 -3.77 -42.23 -25.48
CA LYS A 343 -3.90 -43.68 -25.71
C LYS A 343 -4.88 -44.34 -24.75
N LYS A 344 -4.98 -43.84 -23.52
CA LYS A 344 -5.93 -44.34 -22.51
C LYS A 344 -7.36 -43.92 -22.83
N SER A 345 -7.58 -42.69 -23.30
CA SER A 345 -8.91 -42.17 -23.65
C SER A 345 -9.47 -42.74 -24.97
N SER A 346 -8.60 -43.10 -25.91
CA SER A 346 -8.98 -43.71 -27.19
C SER A 346 -9.30 -45.20 -27.13
N LYS A 347 -9.01 -45.89 -26.00
CA LYS A 347 -9.50 -47.26 -25.77
C LYS A 347 -10.96 -47.19 -25.27
N PRO A 348 -11.94 -47.77 -25.97
CA PRO A 348 -13.32 -47.78 -25.49
C PRO A 348 -13.39 -48.54 -24.16
N SER A 349 -14.08 -47.93 -23.18
CA SER A 349 -14.52 -48.58 -21.95
C SER A 349 -15.22 -49.89 -22.31
N LYS A 350 -14.56 -51.03 -22.08
CA LYS A 350 -15.24 -52.32 -22.09
C LYS A 350 -16.05 -52.37 -20.80
N HIS A 351 -17.33 -51.97 -20.90
CA HIS A 351 -18.35 -52.27 -19.90
C HIS A 351 -18.65 -53.77 -19.88
#